data_AF-A0A2E8CSR5-F1
#
_entry.id   AF-A0A2E8CSR5-F1
#
_cell.length_a   1.000
_cell.length_b   1.000
_cell.length_c   1.000
_cell.angle_alpha   90.00
_cell.angle_beta   90.00
_cell.angle_gamma   90.00
#
_symmetry.space_group_name_H-M   'P 1'
#
loop_
_entity.id
_entity.type
_entity.pdbx_description
1 polymer ?
#
loop_
_entity_poly.entity_id
_entity_poly.type
_entity_poly.pdbx_seq_one_letter_code
_entity_poly.pdbx_strand_id
1 'polypeptide(L)'
;MEQQQRGPFLPTAVAAKMFGISPYTLKKYGRPSTGFLREGKHWERGMTSTASKGWYVEECRQALADQGFIFFDQVKDAVAFSSD
;
A
#
# COMPACT_ATOMS: atom_id res chain seq x y z
N MET A 1 22.67 -3.77 -11.71
CA MET A 1 21.24 -4.16 -11.69
C MET A 1 20.55 -3.18 -10.77
N GLU A 2 19.90 -2.18 -11.35
CA GLU A 2 19.12 -1.19 -10.61
C GLU A 2 18.09 -1.93 -9.77
N GLN A 3 18.23 -1.87 -8.45
CA GLN A 3 17.14 -2.21 -7.55
C GLN A 3 16.10 -1.13 -7.77
N GLN A 4 15.22 -1.38 -8.75
CA GLN A 4 14.02 -0.58 -8.97
C GLN A 4 13.35 -0.49 -7.61
N GLN A 5 13.35 0.72 -7.04
CA GLN A 5 12.96 1.01 -5.68
C GLN A 5 11.47 0.68 -5.52
N ARG A 6 11.15 -0.61 -5.37
CA ARG A 6 9.84 -1.05 -4.91
C ARG A 6 9.73 -0.41 -3.53
N GLY A 7 8.76 0.50 -3.37
CA GLY A 7 8.56 1.25 -2.15
C GLY A 7 8.46 0.36 -0.91
N PRO A 8 8.41 0.95 0.30
CA PRO A 8 8.53 0.20 1.54
C PRO A 8 7.55 -0.99 1.59
N PHE A 9 8.11 -2.20 1.74
CA PHE A 9 7.33 -3.43 1.91
C PHE A 9 6.83 -3.49 3.35
N LEU A 10 5.55 -3.21 3.55
CA LEU A 10 4.98 -3.07 4.89
C LEU A 10 4.03 -4.23 5.24
N PRO A 11 4.02 -4.67 6.51
CA PRO A 11 3.04 -5.64 6.97
C PRO A 11 1.64 -5.02 6.95
N THR A 12 0.63 -5.88 6.84
CA THR A 12 -0.78 -5.48 6.66
C THR A 12 -1.25 -4.44 7.70
N ALA A 13 -0.83 -4.56 8.96
CA ALA A 13 -1.24 -3.65 10.03
C ALA A 13 -0.70 -2.22 9.84
N VAL A 14 0.54 -2.09 9.36
CA VAL A 14 1.17 -0.78 9.13
C VAL A 14 0.62 -0.17 7.84
N ALA A 15 0.52 -0.95 6.77
CA ALA A 15 -0.08 -0.51 5.51
C ALA A 15 -1.52 -0.03 5.73
N ALA A 16 -2.33 -0.76 6.49
CA ALA A 16 -3.70 -0.37 6.86
C ALA A 16 -3.74 1.02 7.55
N LYS A 17 -2.85 1.27 8.51
CA LYS A 17 -2.72 2.59 9.16
C LYS A 17 -2.35 3.69 8.16
N MET A 18 -1.38 3.45 7.29
CA MET A 18 -0.94 4.44 6.28
C MET A 18 -2.08 4.85 5.34
N PHE A 19 -2.91 3.88 4.94
CA PHE A 19 -4.05 4.12 4.07
C PHE A 19 -5.31 4.60 4.81
N GLY A 20 -5.29 4.65 6.15
CA GLY A 20 -6.47 4.98 6.96
C GLY A 20 -7.62 3.96 6.83
N ILE A 21 -7.34 2.74 6.38
CA ILE A 21 -8.36 1.69 6.19
C ILE A 21 -8.16 0.54 7.18
N SER A 22 -9.22 -0.25 7.40
CA SER A 22 -9.11 -1.45 8.22
C SER A 22 -8.22 -2.51 7.53
N PRO A 23 -7.43 -3.29 8.29
CA PRO A 23 -6.61 -4.37 7.72
C PRO A 23 -7.47 -5.47 7.07
N TYR A 24 -8.72 -5.63 7.50
CA TYR A 24 -9.70 -6.49 6.82
C TYR A 24 -10.05 -5.98 5.42
N THR A 25 -10.27 -4.67 5.27
CA THR A 25 -10.54 -4.02 3.98
C THR A 25 -9.34 -4.15 3.04
N LEU A 26 -8.11 -3.92 3.55
CA LEU A 26 -6.89 -4.13 2.77
C LEU A 26 -6.77 -5.57 2.28
N LYS A 27 -7.01 -6.57 3.15
CA LYS A 27 -7.05 -7.99 2.76
C LYS A 27 -8.14 -8.29 1.72
N LYS A 28 -9.29 -7.61 1.77
CA LYS A 28 -10.37 -7.75 0.78
C LYS A 28 -9.96 -7.21 -0.58
N TYR A 29 -9.24 -6.08 -0.63
CA TYR A 29 -8.71 -5.51 -1.87
C TYR A 29 -7.60 -6.37 -2.50
N GLY A 30 -6.86 -7.14 -1.70
CA GLY A 30 -5.91 -8.14 -2.19
C GLY A 30 -6.48 -9.54 -2.42
N ARG A 31 -7.80 -9.73 -2.38
CA ARG A 31 -8.38 -11.03 -2.74
C ARG A 31 -8.34 -11.20 -4.26
N PRO A 32 -7.91 -12.37 -4.77
CA PRO A 32 -7.83 -12.61 -6.21
C PRO A 32 -9.19 -12.57 -6.92
N SER A 33 -10.29 -12.85 -6.21
CA SER A 33 -11.64 -12.94 -6.75
C SER A 33 -12.45 -11.63 -6.68
N THR A 34 -12.17 -10.75 -5.73
CA THR A 34 -12.99 -9.55 -5.47
C THR A 34 -12.18 -8.26 -5.37
N GLY A 35 -10.85 -8.37 -5.43
CA GLY A 35 -9.92 -7.29 -5.18
C GLY A 35 -9.16 -6.89 -6.44
N PHE A 36 -8.76 -5.62 -6.49
CA PHE A 36 -7.95 -5.06 -7.58
C PHE A 36 -6.44 -5.15 -7.29
N LEU A 37 -6.04 -5.41 -6.03
CA LEU A 37 -4.64 -5.57 -5.64
C LEU A 37 -4.15 -6.98 -5.97
N ARG A 38 -3.38 -7.10 -7.06
CA ARG A 38 -2.77 -8.33 -7.54
C ARG A 38 -1.54 -8.77 -6.73
N GLU A 39 -1.44 -10.08 -6.49
CA GLU A 39 -0.25 -10.73 -5.92
C GLU A 39 0.96 -10.58 -6.86
N GLY A 40 2.15 -10.34 -6.33
CA GLY A 40 3.39 -10.08 -7.07
C GLY A 40 3.53 -8.65 -7.63
N LYS A 41 2.43 -7.89 -7.70
CA LYS A 41 2.42 -6.48 -8.12
C LYS A 41 2.19 -5.53 -6.93
N HIS A 42 1.12 -5.75 -6.17
CA HIS A 42 0.73 -4.86 -5.06
C HIS A 42 1.00 -5.47 -3.69
N TRP A 43 0.98 -6.79 -3.59
CA TRP A 43 1.30 -7.51 -2.37
C TRP A 43 2.00 -8.82 -2.69
N GLU A 44 2.79 -9.30 -1.75
CA GLU A 44 3.49 -10.57 -1.89
C GLU A 44 3.38 -11.34 -0.57
N ARG A 45 3.24 -12.66 -0.67
CA ARG A 45 3.36 -13.53 0.49
C ARG A 45 4.84 -13.76 0.72
N GLY A 46 5.33 -13.46 1.92
CA GLY A 46 6.70 -13.80 2.28
C GLY A 46 6.93 -15.31 2.17
N MET A 47 8.20 -15.69 2.07
CA MET A 47 8.64 -17.04 1.68
C MET A 47 8.21 -18.18 2.62
N THR A 48 7.71 -17.87 3.83
CA THR A 48 7.27 -18.88 4.80
C THR A 48 5.73 -18.94 4.89
N SER A 49 5.19 -20.13 5.18
CA SER A 49 3.75 -20.35 5.38
C SER A 49 3.15 -19.55 6.54
N THR A 50 3.99 -19.12 7.49
CA THR A 50 3.67 -18.18 8.58
C THR A 50 3.97 -16.72 8.24
N ALA A 51 4.61 -16.42 7.10
CA ALA A 51 4.92 -15.05 6.73
C ALA A 51 3.64 -14.25 6.52
N SER A 52 3.58 -13.11 7.21
CA SER A 52 2.53 -12.13 7.01
C SER A 52 2.56 -11.63 5.56
N LYS A 53 1.38 -11.43 4.97
CA LYS A 53 1.28 -10.75 3.67
C LYS A 53 1.89 -9.36 3.82
N GLY A 54 2.89 -9.07 2.99
CA GLY A 54 3.44 -7.72 2.88
C GLY A 54 2.92 -7.05 1.63
N TRP A 55 2.83 -5.73 1.73
CA TRP A 55 2.16 -4.87 0.77
C TRP A 55 3.16 -3.83 0.29
N TYR A 56 3.25 -3.65 -1.02
CA TYR A 56 4.01 -2.59 -1.65
C TYR A 56 3.18 -1.31 -1.56
N VAL A 57 3.54 -0.42 -0.64
CA VAL A 57 2.73 0.76 -0.31
C VAL A 57 2.51 1.66 -1.52
N GLU A 58 3.56 1.95 -2.28
CA GLU A 58 3.49 2.82 -3.46
C GLU A 58 2.60 2.23 -4.55
N GLU A 59 2.74 0.95 -4.86
CA GLU A 59 1.90 0.27 -5.85
C GLU A 59 0.44 0.23 -5.39
N CYS A 60 0.20 -0.10 -4.11
CA CYS A 60 -1.15 -0.06 -3.53
C CYS A 60 -1.74 1.34 -3.61
N ARG A 61 -0.95 2.38 -3.30
CA ARG A 61 -1.34 3.77 -3.37
C ARG A 61 -1.72 4.16 -4.79
N GLN A 62 -0.91 3.79 -5.78
CA GLN A 62 -1.17 4.05 -7.18
C GLN A 62 -2.45 3.37 -7.65
N ALA A 63 -2.63 2.08 -7.33
CA ALA A 63 -3.85 1.34 -7.67
C ALA A 63 -5.10 1.89 -6.98
N LEU A 64 -4.96 2.36 -5.74
CA LEU A 64 -6.05 3.00 -5.03
C LEU A 64 -6.36 4.40 -5.63
N ALA A 65 -5.35 5.16 -6.04
CA ALA A 65 -5.52 6.44 -6.73
C ALA A 65 -6.19 6.26 -8.10
N ASP A 66 -5.80 5.23 -8.86
CA ASP A 66 -6.48 4.82 -10.11
C ASP A 66 -7.95 4.46 -9.89
N GLN A 67 -8.30 3.92 -8.71
CA GLN A 67 -9.68 3.68 -8.30
C GLN A 67 -10.41 4.93 -7.80
N GLY A 68 -9.74 6.09 -7.74
CA GLY A 68 -10.30 7.34 -7.25
C GLY A 68 -10.30 7.49 -5.72
N PHE A 69 -9.55 6.65 -4.98
CA PHE A 69 -9.36 6.85 -3.55
C PHE A 69 -8.41 8.03 -3.31
N ILE A 70 -8.90 9.03 -2.58
CA ILE A 70 -8.11 10.16 -2.14
C ILE A 70 -7.48 9.80 -0.80
N PHE A 71 -6.16 9.61 -0.79
CA PHE A 71 -5.40 9.54 0.45
C PHE A 71 -5.04 10.96 0.85
N PHE A 72 -5.47 11.38 2.03
CA PHE A 72 -4.87 12.55 2.67
C PHE A 72 -3.47 12.13 3.09
N ASP A 73 -2.52 12.36 2.18
CA ASP A 73 -1.10 12.30 2.47
C ASP A 73 -0.82 13.38 3.52
N GLN A 74 -0.84 13.00 4.80
CA GLN A 74 -0.53 13.90 5.91
C GLN A 74 0.94 14.39 5.88
N VAL A 75 1.71 14.05 4.84
CA VAL A 75 3.15 14.33 4.73
C VAL A 75 3.46 15.45 3.73
N LYS A 76 2.50 15.86 2.87
CA LYS A 76 2.74 16.91 1.87
C LYS A 76 2.32 18.32 2.28
N ASP A 77 1.48 18.48 3.28
CA ASP A 77 1.06 19.82 3.74
C ASP A 77 2.08 20.50 4.66
N ALA A 78 3.12 19.79 5.12
CA ALA A 78 4.17 20.37 5.96
C ALA A 78 5.29 21.10 5.19
N VAL A 79 5.39 20.95 3.87
CA VAL A 79 6.46 21.57 3.05
C VAL A 79 5.95 22.74 2.20
N ALA A 80 4.63 22.92 2.06
CA ALA A 80 4.06 24.05 1.33
C ALA A 80 3.76 25.29 2.20
N PHE A 81 3.89 25.20 3.53
CA PHE A 81 3.57 26.28 4.47
C PHE A 81 4.81 26.99 5.04
N SER A 82 5.87 27.11 4.25
CA SER A 82 7.06 27.93 4.57
C SER A 82 7.60 28.58 3.31
N SER A 83 6.84 29.51 2.72
CA SER A 83 7.33 30.53 1.80
C SER A 83 6.29 31.65 1.72
N ASP A 84 6.17 32.43 2.79
CA ASP A 84 5.79 33.84 2.76
C ASP A 84 6.55 34.56 3.89
#